data_AF-A0A162DMR7-F1
#
_entry.id   AF-A0A162DMR7-F1
#
_cell.length_a   1.000
_cell.length_b   1.000
_cell.length_c   1.000
_cell.angle_alpha   90.00
_cell.angle_beta   90.00
_cell.angle_gamma   90.00
#
_symmetry.space_group_name_H-M   'P 1'
#
loop_
_entity.id
_entity.type
_entity.pdbx_description
1 polymer ?
#
loop_
_entity_poly.entity_id
_entity_poly.type
_entity_poly.pdbx_seq_one_letter_code
_entity_poly.pdbx_strand_id
1 'polypeptide(L)'
;MRIKNFILICLIVSIMVPVQVVNSETNDLSQENTYVGTEDIILDILSSDIDKKVREEYKDNPIRGWEGGRVIQVIYHDDHSYEVWMRVVIHSDINFKEFKEDVIKMKIYPSCGHSEIKCDHEFKIEVIDYEKSDY
;
A
#
# COMPACT_ATOMS: atom_id res chain seq x y z
N MET A 1 13.46 -40.19 45.15
CA MET A 1 13.84 -38.77 45.38
C MET A 1 12.54 -37.98 45.60
N ARG A 2 12.31 -37.47 46.81
CA ARG A 2 10.99 -37.01 47.27
C ARG A 2 10.60 -35.69 46.59
N ILE A 3 9.32 -35.53 46.23
CA ILE A 3 8.67 -34.35 45.61
C ILE A 3 9.14 -32.99 46.21
N LYS A 4 9.50 -32.97 47.50
CA LYS A 4 10.12 -31.81 48.17
C LYS A 4 11.37 -31.26 47.47
N ASN A 5 12.18 -32.11 46.83
CA ASN A 5 13.39 -31.68 46.11
C ASN A 5 13.06 -31.00 44.77
N PHE A 6 11.97 -31.41 44.10
CA PHE A 6 11.53 -30.76 42.86
C PHE A 6 10.98 -29.37 43.11
N ILE A 7 10.22 -29.19 44.21
CA ILE A 7 9.69 -27.88 44.62
C ILE A 7 10.84 -26.90 44.92
N LEU A 8 11.90 -27.38 45.58
CA LEU A 8 13.06 -26.55 45.91
C LEU A 8 13.83 -26.11 44.66
N ILE A 9 13.97 -26.98 43.66
CA ILE A 9 14.65 -26.65 42.39
C ILE A 9 13.85 -25.61 41.60
N CYS A 10 12.53 -25.75 41.50
CA CYS A 10 11.68 -24.74 40.84
C CYS A 10 11.77 -23.37 41.52
N LEU A 11 11.90 -23.33 42.84
CA LEU A 11 11.97 -22.08 43.61
C LEU A 11 13.33 -21.37 43.42
N ILE A 12 14.43 -22.12 43.26
CA ILE A 12 15.76 -21.57 43.01
C ILE A 12 15.89 -21.02 41.59
N VAL A 13 15.31 -21.69 40.58
CA VAL A 13 15.36 -21.24 39.18
C VAL A 13 14.60 -19.93 38.96
N SER A 14 13.57 -19.64 39.77
CA SER A 14 12.78 -18.41 39.64
C SER A 14 13.50 -17.13 40.09
N ILE A 15 14.61 -17.24 40.82
CA ILE A 15 15.37 -16.09 41.36
C ILE A 15 16.50 -15.67 40.39
N MET A 16 16.82 -16.50 39.40
CA MET A 16 17.95 -16.29 38.47
C MET A 16 17.57 -15.78 37.07
N VAL A 17 16.29 -15.44 36.82
CA VAL A 17 15.96 -14.71 35.60
C VAL A 17 16.30 -13.24 35.79
N PRO A 18 17.30 -12.67 35.07
CA PRO A 18 17.46 -11.23 35.06
C PRO A 18 16.17 -10.67 34.45
N VAL A 19 15.37 -9.99 35.26
CA VAL A 19 14.29 -9.16 34.75
C VAL A 19 14.98 -8.05 33.98
N GLN A 20 15.18 -8.26 32.67
CA GLN A 20 15.59 -7.21 31.76
C GLN A 20 14.38 -6.29 31.60
N VAL A 21 14.23 -5.36 32.55
CA VAL A 21 13.34 -4.21 32.37
C VAL A 21 13.99 -3.36 31.29
N VAL A 22 13.60 -3.59 30.04
CA VAL A 22 13.86 -2.65 28.96
C VAL A 22 12.96 -1.46 29.24
N ASN A 23 13.55 -0.36 29.71
CA ASN A 23 12.90 0.94 29.66
C ASN A 23 12.83 1.33 28.18
N SER A 24 11.72 1.03 27.50
CA SER A 24 11.44 1.69 26.22
C SER A 24 11.24 3.16 26.54
N GLU A 25 12.13 4.02 26.05
CA GLU A 25 11.85 5.45 25.99
C GLU A 25 10.46 5.62 25.36
N THR A 26 9.53 6.22 26.12
CA THR A 26 8.23 6.61 25.59
C THR A 26 8.49 7.75 24.62
N ASN A 27 8.84 7.41 23.39
CA ASN A 27 8.84 8.36 22.29
C ASN A 27 7.40 8.80 22.09
N ASP A 28 7.19 10.11 22.06
CA ASP A 28 5.91 10.75 21.79
C ASP A 28 5.24 10.10 20.57
N LEU A 29 4.06 9.49 20.79
CA LEU A 29 3.21 8.84 19.80
C LEU A 29 2.55 9.83 18.80
N SER A 30 3.06 11.06 18.67
CA SER A 30 2.38 12.13 17.93
C SER A 30 2.76 12.25 16.46
N GLN A 31 3.73 11.46 15.98
CA GLN A 31 3.99 11.22 14.56
C GLN A 31 4.73 9.88 14.45
N GLU A 32 3.97 8.79 14.39
CA GLU A 32 4.52 7.55 13.84
C GLU A 32 5.01 7.88 12.44
N ASN A 33 6.33 7.91 12.23
CA ASN A 33 6.91 7.88 10.89
C ASN A 33 6.54 6.52 10.28
N THR A 34 5.31 6.37 9.81
CA THR A 34 4.86 5.17 9.12
C THR A 34 5.71 5.01 7.88
N TYR A 35 6.36 3.86 7.75
CA TYR A 35 7.09 3.52 6.54
C TYR A 35 6.09 3.37 5.39
N VAL A 36 6.23 4.20 4.35
CA VAL A 36 5.37 4.18 3.15
C VAL A 36 6.20 3.65 1.97
N GLY A 37 5.66 2.66 1.25
CA GLY A 37 6.28 2.10 0.05
C GLY A 37 6.14 3.01 -1.17
N THR A 38 6.92 2.72 -2.21
CA THR A 38 6.80 3.47 -3.49
C THR A 38 5.45 3.22 -4.15
N GLU A 39 4.97 1.99 -4.11
CA GLU A 39 3.65 1.61 -4.61
C GLU A 39 2.52 2.33 -3.86
N ASP A 40 2.65 2.51 -2.55
CA ASP A 40 1.67 3.22 -1.73
C ASP A 40 1.58 4.70 -2.14
N ILE A 41 2.73 5.35 -2.38
CA ILE A 41 2.79 6.74 -2.86
C ILE A 41 2.14 6.86 -4.25
N ILE A 42 2.46 5.93 -5.16
CA ILE A 42 1.89 5.92 -6.51
C ILE A 42 0.37 5.71 -6.45
N LEU A 43 -0.10 4.81 -5.59
CA LEU A 43 -1.52 4.57 -5.35
C LEU A 43 -2.22 5.81 -4.79
N ASP A 44 -1.61 6.50 -3.83
CA ASP A 44 -2.18 7.71 -3.25
C ASP A 44 -2.41 8.78 -4.33
N ILE A 45 -1.44 8.96 -5.22
CA ILE A 45 -1.52 9.90 -6.36
C ILE A 45 -2.61 9.47 -7.35
N LEU A 46 -2.71 8.18 -7.68
CA LEU A 46 -3.50 7.70 -8.82
C LEU A 46 -4.89 7.18 -8.46
N SER A 47 -5.17 6.92 -7.19
CA SER A 47 -6.36 6.18 -6.74
C SER A 47 -7.68 6.77 -7.24
N SER A 48 -7.79 8.10 -7.29
CA SER A 48 -9.00 8.78 -7.75
C SER A 48 -9.28 8.55 -9.24
N ASP A 49 -8.26 8.68 -10.09
CA ASP A 49 -8.38 8.46 -11.53
C ASP A 49 -8.58 6.98 -11.87
N ILE A 50 -7.92 6.08 -11.12
CA ILE A 50 -8.15 4.64 -11.22
C ILE A 50 -9.61 4.31 -10.88
N ASP A 51 -10.14 4.78 -9.75
CA ASP A 51 -11.52 4.49 -9.32
C ASP A 51 -12.53 4.96 -10.37
N LYS A 52 -12.34 6.19 -10.89
CA LYS A 52 -13.18 6.72 -11.95
C LYS A 52 -13.14 5.82 -13.19
N LYS A 53 -11.94 5.46 -13.65
CA LYS A 53 -11.77 4.63 -14.86
C LYS A 53 -12.33 3.23 -14.68
N VAL A 54 -12.07 2.58 -13.55
CA VAL A 54 -12.62 1.25 -13.23
C VAL A 54 -14.15 1.29 -13.25
N ARG A 55 -14.78 2.29 -12.62
CA ARG A 55 -16.24 2.42 -12.63
C ARG A 55 -16.82 2.63 -14.03
N GLU A 56 -16.14 3.41 -14.88
CA GLU A 56 -16.53 3.58 -16.27
C GLU A 56 -16.47 2.26 -17.05
N GLU A 57 -15.41 1.48 -16.85
CA GLU A 57 -15.17 0.21 -17.53
C GLU A 57 -16.10 -0.92 -17.07
N TYR A 58 -16.58 -0.87 -15.83
CA TYR A 58 -17.46 -1.87 -15.21
C TYR A 58 -18.91 -1.39 -15.01
N LYS A 59 -19.30 -0.28 -15.65
CA LYS A 59 -20.66 0.27 -15.52
C LYS A 59 -21.78 -0.73 -15.83
N ASP A 60 -21.54 -1.64 -16.78
CA ASP A 60 -22.52 -2.63 -17.27
C ASP A 60 -22.33 -4.03 -16.64
N ASN A 61 -21.22 -4.23 -15.93
CA ASN A 61 -20.87 -5.48 -15.26
C ASN A 61 -20.45 -5.13 -13.82
N PRO A 62 -21.41 -5.03 -12.88
CA PRO A 62 -21.14 -4.55 -11.53
C PRO A 62 -20.02 -5.37 -10.88
N ILE A 63 -19.10 -4.66 -10.24
CA ILE A 63 -18.03 -5.24 -9.44
C ILE A 63 -18.28 -4.87 -7.98
N ARG A 64 -17.78 -5.70 -7.06
CA ARG A 64 -17.83 -5.37 -5.63
C ARG A 64 -16.90 -4.19 -5.30
N GLY A 65 -15.77 -4.12 -6.00
CA GLY A 65 -14.75 -3.12 -5.79
C GLY A 65 -13.46 -3.52 -6.50
N TRP A 66 -12.44 -2.69 -6.30
CA TRP A 66 -11.10 -2.94 -6.81
C TRP A 66 -10.06 -2.70 -5.71
N GLU A 67 -8.93 -3.36 -5.84
CA GLU A 67 -7.76 -3.17 -4.97
C GLU A 67 -6.54 -2.80 -5.81
N GLY A 68 -5.66 -1.98 -5.23
CA GLY A 68 -4.37 -1.66 -5.82
C GLY A 68 -3.51 -2.92 -5.90
N GLY A 69 -3.12 -3.30 -7.11
CA GLY A 69 -2.12 -4.34 -7.32
C GLY A 69 -0.71 -3.77 -7.34
N ARG A 70 0.15 -4.41 -8.12
CA ARG A 70 1.57 -4.03 -8.26
C ARG A 70 1.78 -3.00 -9.37
N VAL A 71 2.70 -2.07 -9.16
CA VAL A 71 3.27 -1.25 -10.25
C VAL A 71 4.16 -2.13 -11.14
N ILE A 72 3.80 -2.25 -12.41
CA ILE A 72 4.53 -3.05 -13.40
C ILE A 72 5.76 -2.28 -13.87
N GLN A 73 5.57 -1.01 -14.22
CA GLN A 73 6.60 -0.18 -14.81
C GLN A 73 6.34 1.29 -14.55
N VAL A 74 7.43 2.05 -14.41
CA VAL A 74 7.44 3.51 -14.46
C VAL A 74 8.44 3.92 -15.52
N ILE A 75 8.00 4.73 -16.49
CA ILE A 75 8.82 5.26 -17.58
C ILE A 75 8.88 6.77 -17.41
N TYR A 76 10.09 7.30 -17.33
CA TYR A 76 10.30 8.75 -17.30
C TYR A 76 10.51 9.27 -18.72
N HIS A 77 9.88 10.40 -19.04
CA HIS A 77 9.97 11.06 -20.34
C HIS A 77 10.70 12.40 -20.25
N ASP A 78 11.27 12.83 -21.37
CA ASP A 78 12.02 14.10 -21.47
C ASP A 78 11.16 15.35 -21.23
N ASP A 79 9.83 15.23 -21.31
CA ASP A 79 8.85 16.27 -20.98
C ASP A 79 8.56 16.36 -19.45
N HIS A 80 9.36 15.68 -18.62
CA HIS A 80 9.21 15.53 -17.16
C HIS A 80 7.94 14.78 -16.72
N SER A 81 7.26 14.10 -17.62
CA SER A 81 6.14 13.23 -17.27
C SER A 81 6.59 11.80 -16.94
N TYR A 82 5.72 11.07 -16.26
CA TYR A 82 5.90 9.66 -15.93
C TYR A 82 4.76 8.85 -16.50
N GLU A 83 5.07 7.83 -17.29
CA GLU A 83 4.10 6.80 -17.67
C GLU A 83 4.17 5.66 -16.64
N VAL A 84 3.05 5.37 -16.00
CA VAL A 84 2.92 4.37 -14.93
C VAL A 84 1.96 3.29 -15.37
N TRP A 85 2.42 2.05 -15.31
CA TRP A 85 1.64 0.86 -15.61
C TRP A 85 1.38 0.13 -14.32
N MET A 86 0.12 -0.13 -14.01
CA MET A 86 -0.27 -0.70 -12.73
C MET A 86 -1.29 -1.82 -12.92
N ARG A 87 -1.14 -2.91 -12.17
CA ARG A 87 -2.20 -3.90 -12.03
C ARG A 87 -3.26 -3.41 -11.06
N VAL A 88 -4.52 -3.61 -11.42
CA VAL A 88 -5.66 -3.39 -10.53
C VAL A 88 -6.42 -4.70 -10.40
N VAL A 89 -6.66 -5.10 -9.15
CA VAL A 89 -7.39 -6.32 -8.85
C VAL A 89 -8.87 -5.99 -8.83
N ILE A 90 -9.65 -6.63 -9.68
CA ILE A 90 -11.09 -6.42 -9.79
C ILE A 90 -11.82 -7.58 -9.11
N HIS A 91 -12.68 -7.26 -8.15
CA HIS A 91 -13.44 -8.26 -7.39
C HIS A 91 -14.84 -8.45 -7.98
N SER A 92 -15.17 -9.69 -8.32
CA SER A 92 -16.52 -10.09 -8.75
C SER A 92 -17.55 -9.80 -7.66
N ASP A 93 -18.73 -9.33 -8.06
CA ASP A 93 -19.89 -9.18 -7.18
C ASP A 93 -20.58 -10.52 -6.87
N ILE A 94 -20.46 -11.51 -7.77
CA ILE A 94 -21.07 -12.83 -7.67
C ILE A 94 -20.24 -13.79 -6.81
N ASN A 95 -18.92 -13.83 -6.99
CA ASN A 95 -18.04 -14.79 -6.31
C ASN A 95 -16.82 -14.12 -5.67
N PHE A 96 -16.77 -14.09 -4.33
CA PHE A 96 -15.70 -13.45 -3.56
C PHE A 96 -14.31 -14.09 -3.70
N LYS A 97 -14.24 -15.32 -4.22
CA LYS A 97 -12.95 -15.98 -4.48
C LYS A 97 -12.44 -15.71 -5.89
N GLU A 98 -13.28 -15.17 -6.76
CA GLU A 98 -12.92 -14.82 -8.12
C GLU A 98 -12.49 -13.35 -8.15
N PHE A 99 -11.24 -13.15 -8.51
CA PHE A 99 -10.69 -11.86 -8.87
C PHE A 99 -10.04 -11.98 -10.23
N LYS A 100 -9.86 -10.84 -10.87
CA LYS A 100 -9.06 -10.73 -12.09
C LYS A 100 -8.13 -9.53 -12.00
N GLU A 101 -7.11 -9.52 -12.83
CA GLU A 101 -6.06 -8.51 -12.80
C GLU A 101 -6.06 -7.74 -14.11
N ASP A 102 -6.62 -6.53 -14.08
CA ASP A 102 -6.57 -5.63 -15.22
C ASP A 102 -5.30 -4.78 -15.14
N VAL A 103 -4.89 -4.23 -16.28
CA VAL A 103 -3.75 -3.31 -16.35
C VAL A 103 -4.24 -1.93 -16.78
N ILE A 104 -3.92 -0.93 -15.96
CA ILE A 104 -4.14 0.47 -16.30
C ILE A 104 -2.81 1.15 -16.61
N LYS A 105 -2.79 1.95 -17.67
CA LYS A 105 -1.64 2.76 -18.07
C LYS A 105 -2.02 4.22 -17.95
N MET A 106 -1.26 4.99 -17.18
CA MET A 106 -1.53 6.41 -16.92
C MET A 106 -0.28 7.24 -17.15
N LYS A 107 -0.47 8.49 -17.55
CA LYS A 107 0.57 9.52 -17.64
C LYS A 107 0.38 10.53 -16.52
N ILE A 108 1.43 10.77 -15.75
CA ILE A 108 1.48 11.71 -14.64
C ILE A 108 2.35 12.89 -15.06
N TYR A 109 1.79 14.09 -14.99
CA TYR A 109 2.54 15.33 -15.21
C TYR A 109 2.65 16.06 -13.87
N PRO A 110 3.85 16.09 -13.25
CA PRO A 110 4.06 16.85 -12.04
C PRO A 110 3.98 18.36 -12.33
N SER A 111 3.42 19.13 -11.39
CA SER A 111 3.49 20.58 -11.46
C SER A 111 4.93 21.06 -11.20
N CYS A 112 5.57 21.67 -12.20
CA CYS A 112 6.92 22.21 -12.08
C CYS A 112 6.88 23.70 -11.67
N GLY A 113 6.58 23.97 -10.40
CA GLY A 113 6.68 25.32 -9.82
C GLY A 113 7.81 25.41 -8.77
N HIS A 114 8.71 26.38 -8.90
CA HIS A 114 9.69 26.75 -7.86
C HIS A 114 9.57 28.27 -7.61
N SER A 115 9.77 28.81 -6.40
CA SER A 115 11.04 28.64 -5.70
C SER A 115 11.07 28.65 -4.17
N GLU A 116 9.97 28.75 -3.40
CA GLU A 116 10.09 28.97 -1.94
C GLU A 116 9.03 28.33 -1.00
N ILE A 117 8.07 27.49 -1.45
CA ILE A 117 6.82 27.26 -0.67
C ILE A 117 6.45 25.77 -0.51
N LYS A 118 5.80 25.46 0.64
CA LYS A 118 4.92 24.29 0.89
C LYS A 118 4.14 23.93 -0.38
N CYS A 119 4.42 22.78 -0.95
CA CYS A 119 3.99 22.38 -2.29
C CYS A 119 2.47 22.15 -2.39
N ASP A 120 1.83 22.79 -3.37
CA ASP A 120 0.56 22.30 -3.93
C ASP A 120 0.90 21.13 -4.86
N HIS A 121 0.64 19.90 -4.40
CA HIS A 121 0.90 18.66 -5.14
C HIS A 121 -0.16 18.42 -6.22
N GLU A 122 -0.34 19.37 -7.13
CA GLU A 122 -1.23 19.16 -8.28
C GLU A 122 -0.50 18.29 -9.32
N PHE A 123 -0.93 17.04 -9.42
CA PHE A 123 -0.57 16.16 -10.54
C PHE A 123 -1.69 16.20 -11.57
N LYS A 124 -1.35 16.47 -12.83
CA LYS A 124 -2.29 16.18 -13.93
C LYS A 124 -2.12 14.71 -14.30
N ILE A 125 -3.22 13.96 -14.28
CA ILE A 125 -3.24 12.54 -14.59
C ILE A 125 -4.04 12.33 -15.88
N GLU A 126 -3.50 11.55 -16.80
CA GLU A 126 -4.16 11.15 -18.04
C GLU A 126 -4.19 9.62 -18.13
N VAL A 127 -5.37 9.02 -18.28
CA VAL A 127 -5.48 7.58 -18.57
C VAL A 127 -5.12 7.36 -20.04
N ILE A 128 -4.05 6.62 -20.29
CA ILE A 128 -3.57 6.29 -21.64
C ILE A 128 -4.34 5.08 -22.18
N ASP A 129 -4.47 4.04 -21.36
CA ASP A 129 -5.01 2.75 -21.76
C ASP A 129 -5.57 1.96 -20.57
N TYR A 130 -6.48 1.04 -20.86
CA TYR A 130 -7.07 0.11 -19.90
C TYR A 130 -7.25 -1.26 -20.54
N GLU A 131 -6.46 -2.23 -20.10
CA GLU A 131 -6.45 -3.58 -20.61
C GLU A 131 -7.16 -4.51 -19.62
N LYS A 132 -8.31 -5.04 -20.03
CA LYS A 132 -9.06 -6.03 -19.26
C LYS A 132 -8.43 -7.40 -19.42
N SER A 133 -8.29 -8.10 -18.31
CA SER A 133 -8.01 -9.54 -18.33
C SER A 133 -9.28 -10.33 -18.70
N ASP A 134 -9.08 -11.36 -19.51
CA ASP A 134 -10.11 -12.36 -19.81
C ASP A 134 -10.30 -13.31 -18.62
N TYR A 135 -11.50 -13.89 -18.52
CA TYR A 135 -11.83 -14.99 -17.59
C TYR A 135 -11.45 -16.36 -18.18
#